data_AF-A0A1F7ZYJ3-F1
#
_entry.id   AF-A0A1F7ZYJ3-F1
#
_cell.length_a   1.000
_cell.length_b   1.000
_cell.length_c   1.000
_cell.angle_alpha   90.00
_cell.angle_beta   90.00
_cell.angle_gamma   90.00
#
_symmetry.space_group_name_H-M   'P 1'
#
loop_
_entity.id
_entity.type
_entity.pdbx_description
1 polymer ?
#
loop_
_entity_poly.entity_id
_entity_poly.type
_entity_poly.pdbx_seq_one_letter_code
_entity_poly.pdbx_strand_id
1 'polypeptide(L)'
;MRSSLPFLTALGCLSAALAVPHPRVHSPEYVNWTTFKANGVNLGGWLVQESTIDSQFWGTYSGGADDEWGLCEHLGSRCGPVLEHRYATYITKSDIDKLANVGVEVLRIPTTYAAWIKLPGSQLYSGNQTAYLKQIADYAITKYGMHIIVDVHSLPGGTNGLTIGEASGHWGWYYNETAFDYSMQVIDAVISFVQTQARPNHRGATWVLKYIRAVIDRVASVNPNIPVMFQGSFKPEQYWSSQLPAGANLVFDVHTYYFERNVTSETLPTHLYADARSKAGDGKFPVFTGEWSIQTLYQNSFALRERNVNAGLDAMYKYSQGSCYWTAKFSGNATVNGQGTQADYWNFEYFVDHGYIDLTRFHTTK
;
A
#
# COMPACT_ATOMS: atom_id res chain seq x y z
N MET A 1 -0.51 32.82 -28.11
CA MET A 1 0.80 32.64 -27.44
C MET A 1 0.71 31.39 -26.55
N ARG A 2 1.76 31.04 -25.79
CA ARG A 2 1.79 29.87 -24.87
C ARG A 2 0.71 30.04 -23.77
N SER A 3 0.21 29.03 -23.04
CA SER A 3 0.65 27.65 -22.69
C SER A 3 -0.60 26.83 -22.22
N SER A 4 -0.64 25.52 -21.94
CA SER A 4 0.19 24.33 -22.25
C SER A 4 -0.58 23.07 -21.78
N LEU A 5 -0.54 21.96 -22.53
CA LEU A 5 -0.82 20.60 -21.98
C LEU A 5 0.44 20.06 -21.30
N PRO A 6 0.32 19.22 -20.24
CA PRO A 6 0.10 17.77 -20.40
C PRO A 6 -1.10 17.27 -19.54
N PHE A 7 -1.79 16.15 -19.84
CA PHE A 7 -1.31 14.76 -19.88
C PHE A 7 -0.67 14.28 -18.57
N LEU A 8 -1.50 13.91 -17.59
CA LEU A 8 -1.13 12.91 -16.59
C LEU A 8 -1.80 11.58 -16.97
N THR A 9 -0.99 10.58 -17.31
CA THR A 9 -1.42 9.19 -17.37
C THR A 9 -0.98 8.51 -16.08
N ALA A 10 -1.92 8.11 -15.23
CA ALA A 10 -1.62 7.23 -14.11
C ALA A 10 -1.04 5.91 -14.64
N LEU A 11 0.26 5.69 -14.42
CA LEU A 11 0.95 4.41 -14.59
C LEU A 11 1.42 3.96 -13.20
N GLY A 12 1.02 2.74 -12.79
CA GLY A 12 1.07 2.33 -11.39
C GLY A 12 2.44 1.94 -10.87
N CYS A 13 2.58 1.95 -9.54
CA CYS A 13 3.72 1.35 -8.82
C CYS A 13 3.95 -0.12 -9.22
N LEU A 14 5.15 -0.59 -8.91
CA LEU A 14 5.42 -2.00 -8.62
C LEU A 14 5.97 -2.06 -7.19
N SER A 15 5.22 -2.69 -6.29
CA SER A 15 5.69 -3.04 -4.96
C SER A 15 5.68 -4.55 -4.75
N ALA A 16 6.56 -5.02 -3.88
CA ALA A 16 6.51 -6.35 -3.31
C ALA A 16 6.33 -6.19 -1.81
N ALA A 17 5.36 -6.92 -1.24
CA ALA A 17 5.06 -6.83 0.17
C ALA A 17 5.16 -8.20 0.86
N LEU A 18 5.61 -8.20 2.12
CA LEU A 18 5.75 -9.42 2.94
C LEU A 18 4.75 -9.41 4.10
N ALA A 19 4.21 -10.61 4.37
CA ALA A 19 3.10 -10.85 5.26
C ALA A 19 3.56 -11.49 6.59
N VAL A 20 3.24 -10.87 7.72
CA VAL A 20 3.68 -11.29 9.08
C VAL A 20 2.66 -12.24 9.73
N PRO A 21 3.05 -13.38 10.35
CA PRO A 21 2.11 -14.37 10.91
C PRO A 21 1.22 -13.83 12.06
N HIS A 22 0.13 -14.55 12.32
CA HIS A 22 -1.07 -14.07 13.04
C HIS A 22 -1.20 -14.68 14.44
N PRO A 23 -0.99 -13.94 15.54
CA PRO A 23 -1.15 -14.46 16.89
C PRO A 23 -2.56 -14.18 17.44
N ARG A 24 -3.55 -14.97 17.00
CA ARG A 24 -4.60 -15.38 17.94
C ARG A 24 -4.05 -16.52 18.79
N VAL A 25 -4.58 -16.71 20.00
CA VAL A 25 -3.98 -17.61 21.01
C VAL A 25 -4.18 -19.09 20.63
N HIS A 26 -3.32 -19.61 19.74
CA HIS A 26 -2.92 -21.01 19.54
C HIS A 26 -1.95 -21.11 18.35
N SER A 27 -0.63 -21.06 18.62
CA SER A 27 0.48 -21.18 17.65
C SER A 27 0.60 -20.07 16.58
N PRO A 28 1.82 -19.67 16.17
CA PRO A 28 2.03 -18.70 15.10
C PRO A 28 1.96 -19.39 13.72
N GLU A 29 0.77 -19.83 13.33
CA GLU A 29 0.54 -20.34 11.98
C GLU A 29 0.58 -19.18 10.96
N TYR A 30 1.21 -19.44 9.80
CA TYR A 30 1.32 -18.45 8.74
C TYR A 30 0.01 -18.34 7.96
N VAL A 31 -0.31 -17.12 7.54
CA VAL A 31 -1.58 -16.81 6.87
C VAL A 31 -1.64 -17.44 5.48
N ASN A 32 -2.50 -18.46 5.32
CA ASN A 32 -2.81 -19.04 4.02
C ASN A 32 -3.84 -18.17 3.28
N TRP A 33 -3.36 -17.32 2.37
CA TRP A 33 -4.17 -16.42 1.54
C TRP A 33 -5.14 -17.11 0.57
N THR A 34 -5.08 -18.45 0.37
CA THR A 34 -6.14 -19.15 -0.37
C THR A 34 -7.45 -19.27 0.44
N THR A 35 -7.36 -19.17 1.77
CA THR A 35 -8.49 -19.30 2.71
C THR A 35 -8.69 -18.09 3.63
N PHE A 36 -7.65 -17.28 3.86
CA PHE A 36 -7.73 -16.08 4.68
C PHE A 36 -8.42 -14.96 3.93
N LYS A 37 -9.41 -14.35 4.58
CA LYS A 37 -10.17 -13.21 4.10
C LYS A 37 -10.24 -12.17 5.20
N ALA A 38 -10.01 -10.90 4.86
CA ALA A 38 -10.02 -9.82 5.85
C ALA A 38 -10.27 -8.46 5.17
N ASN A 39 -10.73 -7.49 5.95
CA ASN A 39 -10.75 -6.09 5.55
C ASN A 39 -9.82 -5.26 6.44
N GLY A 40 -9.25 -4.21 5.85
CA GLY A 40 -8.18 -3.45 6.48
C GLY A 40 -7.97 -2.07 5.88
N VAL A 41 -6.83 -1.46 6.21
CA VAL A 41 -6.52 -0.09 5.82
C VAL A 41 -5.02 0.09 5.56
N ASN A 42 -4.70 1.05 4.69
CA ASN A 42 -3.34 1.52 4.47
C ASN A 42 -2.92 2.55 5.53
N LEU A 43 -1.65 2.53 5.92
CA LEU A 43 -1.01 3.58 6.72
C LEU A 43 -0.20 4.52 5.81
N GLY A 44 -0.82 4.97 4.70
CA GLY A 44 -0.23 5.90 3.73
C GLY A 44 0.03 7.29 4.33
N GLY A 45 0.98 8.03 3.75
CA GLY A 45 1.40 9.34 4.27
C GLY A 45 2.19 9.31 5.58
N TRP A 46 2.59 8.12 6.06
CA TRP A 46 3.35 7.93 7.30
C TRP A 46 4.84 7.71 7.05
N LEU A 47 5.24 6.54 6.49
CA LEU A 47 6.64 6.19 6.16
C LEU A 47 7.00 6.39 4.67
N VAL A 48 6.05 6.95 3.90
CA VAL A 48 6.17 7.52 2.54
C VAL A 48 5.37 8.82 2.57
N GLN A 49 5.89 9.91 2.00
CA GLN A 49 5.20 11.21 2.01
C GLN A 49 4.59 11.56 0.65
N GLU A 50 3.35 12.07 0.69
CA GLU A 50 2.58 12.49 -0.48
C GLU A 50 1.89 13.83 -0.22
N SER A 51 1.90 14.70 -1.22
CA SER A 51 1.38 16.07 -1.16
C SER A 51 -0.13 16.17 -0.95
N THR A 52 -0.85 15.15 -1.37
CA THR A 52 -2.31 15.04 -1.27
C THR A 52 -2.78 14.66 0.14
N ILE A 53 -2.03 13.82 0.86
CA ILE A 53 -2.53 13.20 2.11
C ILE A 53 -2.59 14.20 3.27
N ASP A 54 -1.64 15.13 3.35
CA ASP A 54 -1.57 16.13 4.41
C ASP A 54 -1.08 17.48 3.88
N SER A 55 -2.01 18.29 3.39
CA SER A 55 -1.72 19.59 2.78
C SER A 55 -1.12 20.61 3.77
N GLN A 56 -1.34 20.46 5.08
CA GLN A 56 -0.71 21.33 6.08
C GLN A 56 0.77 20.95 6.25
N PHE A 57 1.08 19.66 6.39
CA PHE A 57 2.46 19.19 6.42
C PHE A 57 3.19 19.59 5.12
N TRP A 58 2.59 19.32 3.96
CA TRP A 58 3.22 19.62 2.68
C TRP A 58 3.50 21.11 2.50
N GLY A 59 2.47 21.96 2.69
CA GLY A 59 2.60 23.41 2.57
C GLY A 59 3.54 24.07 3.59
N THR A 60 3.89 23.36 4.68
CA THR A 60 4.87 23.83 5.68
C THR A 60 6.31 23.44 5.33
N TYR A 61 6.51 22.28 4.68
CA TYR A 61 7.83 21.64 4.62
C TYR A 61 8.37 21.31 3.22
N SER A 62 7.55 21.22 2.17
CA SER A 62 8.03 20.78 0.85
C SER A 62 8.81 21.84 0.07
N GLY A 63 8.72 23.12 0.46
CA GLY A 63 9.28 24.22 -0.32
C GLY A 63 8.61 24.45 -1.68
N GLY A 64 7.49 23.76 -1.96
CA GLY A 64 6.86 23.71 -3.28
C GLY A 64 7.29 22.51 -4.14
N ALA A 65 8.01 21.54 -3.59
CA ALA A 65 8.30 20.28 -4.29
C ALA A 65 7.03 19.41 -4.49
N ASP A 66 7.06 18.60 -5.55
CA ASP A 66 5.97 17.68 -5.91
C ASP A 66 6.06 16.31 -5.19
N ASP A 67 7.23 15.94 -4.66
CA ASP A 67 7.53 14.63 -4.09
C ASP A 67 8.40 14.65 -2.80
N GLU A 68 8.52 13.49 -2.12
CA GLU A 68 9.31 13.34 -0.89
C GLU A 68 10.81 13.62 -1.12
N TRP A 69 11.32 13.30 -2.32
CA TRP A 69 12.70 13.53 -2.73
C TRP A 69 13.04 15.02 -2.74
N GLY A 70 12.24 15.84 -3.43
CA GLY A 70 12.39 17.29 -3.48
C GLY A 70 12.08 17.97 -2.15
N LEU A 71 11.14 17.44 -1.35
CA LEU A 71 10.89 17.89 0.02
C LEU A 71 12.14 17.72 0.89
N CYS A 72 12.84 16.57 0.80
CA CYS A 72 14.05 16.35 1.57
C CYS A 72 15.29 17.06 1.03
N GLU A 73 15.40 17.25 -0.29
CA GLU A 73 16.41 18.13 -0.89
C GLU A 73 16.23 19.59 -0.43
N HIS A 74 14.99 20.10 -0.40
CA HIS A 74 14.66 21.44 0.09
C HIS A 74 14.96 21.61 1.59
N LEU A 75 14.60 20.64 2.43
CA LEU A 75 14.86 20.68 3.86
C LEU A 75 16.34 20.46 4.22
N GLY A 76 17.11 19.79 3.36
CA GLY A 76 18.51 19.43 3.61
C GLY A 76 18.68 18.70 4.95
N SER A 77 19.52 19.22 5.83
CA SER A 77 19.74 18.65 7.17
C SER A 77 18.50 18.64 8.09
N ARG A 78 17.43 19.38 7.75
CA ARG A 78 16.15 19.36 8.47
C ARG A 78 15.22 18.20 8.06
N CYS A 79 15.48 17.55 6.92
CA CYS A 79 14.68 16.43 6.39
C CYS A 79 14.47 15.35 7.46
N GLY A 80 15.56 14.82 8.02
CA GLY A 80 15.51 13.79 9.06
C GLY A 80 14.71 14.22 10.31
N PRO A 81 15.06 15.31 11.01
CA PRO A 81 14.32 15.77 12.18
C PRO A 81 12.82 16.04 11.94
N VAL A 82 12.43 16.54 10.76
CA VAL A 82 11.02 16.74 10.40
C VAL A 82 10.30 15.41 10.18
N LEU A 83 10.93 14.47 9.48
CA LEU A 83 10.35 13.16 9.20
C LEU A 83 10.30 12.27 10.44
N GLU A 84 11.35 12.21 11.27
CA GLU A 84 11.35 11.49 12.55
C GLU A 84 10.22 11.98 13.48
N HIS A 85 9.98 13.30 13.54
CA HIS A 85 8.84 13.85 14.28
C HIS A 85 7.49 13.37 13.71
N ARG A 86 7.33 13.34 12.39
CA ARG A 86 6.12 12.82 11.72
C ARG A 86 5.96 11.32 11.95
N TYR A 87 7.03 10.53 11.85
CA TYR A 87 7.00 9.09 12.10
C TYR A 87 6.57 8.77 13.53
N ALA A 88 7.01 9.57 14.51
CA ALA A 88 6.66 9.42 15.93
C ALA A 88 5.24 9.88 16.30
N THR A 89 4.56 10.67 15.47
CA THR A 89 3.30 11.36 15.84
C THR A 89 2.13 11.16 14.88
N TYR A 90 2.38 10.87 13.60
CA TYR A 90 1.31 10.79 12.59
C TYR A 90 0.49 9.50 12.70
N ILE A 91 1.14 8.36 12.96
CA ILE A 91 0.47 7.11 13.35
C ILE A 91 0.94 6.67 14.73
N THR A 92 -0.03 6.34 15.58
CA THR A 92 0.13 6.06 17.01
C THR A 92 -0.67 4.82 17.40
N LYS A 93 -0.45 4.35 18.63
CA LYS A 93 -1.23 3.25 19.20
C LYS A 93 -2.73 3.56 19.33
N SER A 94 -3.10 4.84 19.48
CA SER A 94 -4.52 5.25 19.57
C SER A 94 -5.26 5.10 18.24
N ASP A 95 -4.54 5.23 17.12
CA ASP A 95 -5.10 5.08 15.78
C ASP A 95 -5.36 3.60 15.50
N ILE A 96 -4.42 2.73 15.88
CA ILE A 96 -4.60 1.27 15.82
C ILE A 96 -5.76 0.82 16.71
N ASP A 97 -5.90 1.38 17.92
CA ASP A 97 -7.03 1.11 18.80
C ASP A 97 -8.37 1.51 18.16
N LYS A 98 -8.45 2.69 17.51
CA LYS A 98 -9.66 3.14 16.78
C LYS A 98 -10.01 2.18 15.63
N LEU A 99 -9.03 1.81 14.81
CA LEU A 99 -9.21 0.88 13.68
C LEU A 99 -9.65 -0.52 14.15
N ALA A 100 -9.06 -1.03 15.24
CA ALA A 100 -9.43 -2.31 15.81
C ALA A 100 -10.89 -2.35 16.31
N ASN A 101 -11.39 -1.25 16.87
CA ASN A 101 -12.75 -1.17 17.43
C ASN A 101 -13.86 -1.38 16.38
N VAL A 102 -13.61 -1.10 15.09
CA VAL A 102 -14.53 -1.42 13.99
C VAL A 102 -14.24 -2.76 13.29
N GLY A 103 -13.27 -3.53 13.79
CA GLY A 103 -12.91 -4.84 13.24
C GLY A 103 -11.91 -4.83 12.08
N VAL A 104 -11.00 -3.85 11.99
CA VAL A 104 -9.85 -3.94 11.07
C VAL A 104 -8.97 -5.14 11.44
N GLU A 105 -8.73 -6.04 10.49
CA GLU A 105 -7.85 -7.21 10.68
C GLU A 105 -6.52 -7.11 9.92
N VAL A 106 -6.39 -6.21 8.94
CA VAL A 106 -5.16 -6.03 8.13
C VAL A 106 -4.69 -4.58 8.15
N LEU A 107 -3.38 -4.38 8.31
CA LEU A 107 -2.72 -3.10 8.06
C LEU A 107 -1.69 -3.25 6.92
N ARG A 108 -1.86 -2.49 5.84
CA ARG A 108 -0.82 -2.34 4.80
C ARG A 108 0.00 -1.10 5.07
N ILE A 109 1.33 -1.24 5.10
CA ILE A 109 2.23 -0.19 5.56
C ILE A 109 3.27 0.11 4.46
N PRO A 110 3.01 1.11 3.61
CA PRO A 110 3.96 1.62 2.62
C PRO A 110 5.25 2.10 3.28
N THR A 111 6.38 1.76 2.67
CA THR A 111 7.73 2.20 3.06
C THR A 111 8.54 2.56 1.83
N THR A 112 9.38 3.60 1.92
CA THR A 112 10.39 3.86 0.89
C THR A 112 11.53 2.85 0.99
N TYR A 113 12.28 2.59 -0.09
CA TYR A 113 13.50 1.78 0.00
C TYR A 113 14.53 2.35 1.00
N ALA A 114 14.50 3.66 1.24
CA ALA A 114 15.44 4.36 2.11
C ALA A 114 15.30 3.99 3.60
N ALA A 115 14.13 3.45 4.00
CA ALA A 115 13.90 2.83 5.30
C ALA A 115 14.74 1.55 5.53
N TRP A 116 15.17 0.90 4.45
CA TRP A 116 15.76 -0.44 4.45
C TRP A 116 17.25 -0.45 4.10
N ILE A 117 17.66 0.39 3.13
CA ILE A 117 19.06 0.59 2.75
C ILE A 117 19.35 2.07 2.51
N LYS A 118 20.58 2.50 2.77
CA LYS A 118 21.04 3.86 2.48
C LYS A 118 21.90 3.87 1.21
N LEU A 119 21.42 4.54 0.16
CA LEU A 119 22.11 4.66 -1.12
C LEU A 119 22.78 6.03 -1.30
N PRO A 120 24.06 6.10 -1.72
CA PRO A 120 24.69 7.37 -2.12
C PRO A 120 23.91 8.04 -3.25
N GLY A 121 23.63 9.34 -3.10
CA GLY A 121 22.90 10.13 -4.11
C GLY A 121 21.37 10.04 -4.05
N SER A 122 20.79 9.22 -3.18
CA SER A 122 19.35 9.31 -2.85
C SER A 122 19.11 10.51 -1.93
N GLN A 123 18.08 11.32 -2.23
CA GLN A 123 17.61 12.39 -1.32
C GLN A 123 16.56 11.89 -0.33
N LEU A 124 16.02 10.67 -0.50
CA LEU A 124 15.09 10.06 0.44
C LEU A 124 15.79 9.77 1.77
N TYR A 125 15.06 9.95 2.87
CA TYR A 125 15.64 9.84 4.21
C TYR A 125 15.85 8.39 4.64
N SER A 126 17.07 8.05 5.07
CA SER A 126 17.34 6.83 5.85
C SER A 126 17.48 7.18 7.33
N GLY A 127 16.51 6.75 8.14
CA GLY A 127 16.43 7.00 9.58
C GLY A 127 15.83 5.81 10.34
N ASN A 128 14.94 6.07 11.29
CA ASN A 128 14.38 5.06 12.18
C ASN A 128 13.03 4.48 11.68
N GLN A 129 12.68 4.61 10.39
CA GLN A 129 11.37 4.15 9.85
C GLN A 129 11.02 2.73 10.27
N THR A 130 11.98 1.80 10.23
CA THR A 130 11.79 0.40 10.61
C THR A 130 11.56 0.21 12.11
N ALA A 131 12.05 1.09 12.98
CA ALA A 131 11.76 1.06 14.41
C ALA A 131 10.30 1.53 14.69
N TYR A 132 9.85 2.58 14.02
CA TYR A 132 8.45 3.04 14.10
C TYR A 132 7.48 2.00 13.51
N LEU A 133 7.81 1.44 12.35
CA LEU A 133 7.12 0.29 11.75
C LEU A 133 6.99 -0.85 12.77
N LYS A 134 8.09 -1.27 13.41
CA LYS A 134 8.06 -2.36 14.40
C LYS A 134 7.20 -2.01 15.61
N GLN A 135 7.29 -0.79 16.14
CA GLN A 135 6.52 -0.35 17.30
C GLN A 135 4.99 -0.43 17.07
N ILE A 136 4.53 -0.10 15.86
CA ILE A 136 3.12 -0.16 15.48
C ILE A 136 2.72 -1.59 15.09
N ALA A 137 3.54 -2.30 14.30
CA ALA A 137 3.31 -3.68 13.91
C ALA A 137 3.23 -4.62 15.13
N ASP A 138 4.23 -4.61 16.02
CA ASP A 138 4.23 -5.40 17.26
C ASP A 138 2.97 -5.17 18.09
N TYR A 139 2.51 -3.92 18.18
CA TYR A 139 1.32 -3.57 18.96
C TYR A 139 0.02 -4.06 18.31
N ALA A 140 -0.16 -3.83 17.01
CA ALA A 140 -1.31 -4.31 16.24
C ALA A 140 -1.39 -5.85 16.24
N ILE A 141 -0.25 -6.51 16.05
CA ILE A 141 -0.06 -7.95 16.13
C ILE A 141 -0.41 -8.48 17.53
N THR A 142 0.25 -7.99 18.58
CA THR A 142 0.13 -8.59 19.94
C THR A 142 -1.16 -8.24 20.68
N LYS A 143 -1.77 -7.08 20.42
CA LYS A 143 -3.01 -6.66 21.09
C LYS A 143 -4.28 -7.12 20.37
N TYR A 144 -4.26 -7.14 19.04
CA TYR A 144 -5.47 -7.38 18.23
C TYR A 144 -5.35 -8.58 17.28
N GLY A 145 -4.15 -9.15 17.12
CA GLY A 145 -3.91 -10.19 16.12
C GLY A 145 -4.00 -9.66 14.69
N MET A 146 -3.75 -8.37 14.45
CA MET A 146 -3.79 -7.80 13.09
C MET A 146 -2.67 -8.38 12.23
N HIS A 147 -3.00 -8.71 10.99
CA HIS A 147 -2.04 -9.12 9.98
C HIS A 147 -1.37 -7.90 9.34
N ILE A 148 -0.05 -7.92 9.19
CA ILE A 148 0.74 -6.79 8.68
C ILE A 148 1.30 -7.12 7.30
N ILE A 149 1.01 -6.26 6.34
CA ILE A 149 1.56 -6.26 4.99
C ILE A 149 2.63 -5.15 4.94
N VAL A 150 3.90 -5.53 4.99
CA VAL A 150 5.04 -4.59 4.90
C VAL A 150 5.34 -4.33 3.43
N ASP A 151 5.05 -3.12 2.94
CA ASP A 151 5.02 -2.80 1.51
C ASP A 151 6.23 -1.94 1.10
N VAL A 152 7.06 -2.47 0.19
CA VAL A 152 8.20 -1.73 -0.39
C VAL A 152 7.69 -0.91 -1.57
N HIS A 153 7.25 0.31 -1.27
CA HIS A 153 6.44 1.13 -2.17
C HIS A 153 7.28 1.77 -3.29
N SER A 154 8.47 2.27 -2.94
CA SER A 154 9.48 2.76 -3.88
C SER A 154 10.66 1.81 -4.02
N LEU A 155 11.28 1.75 -5.21
CA LEU A 155 12.52 1.00 -5.45
C LEU A 155 13.59 1.91 -6.08
N PRO A 156 14.89 1.65 -5.84
CA PRO A 156 15.99 2.48 -6.33
C PRO A 156 15.92 2.75 -7.84
N GLY A 157 15.99 4.02 -8.23
CA GLY A 157 15.90 4.49 -9.61
C GLY A 157 14.47 4.78 -10.10
N GLY A 158 13.43 4.46 -9.34
CA GLY A 158 12.04 4.82 -9.66
C GLY A 158 11.31 3.84 -10.58
N THR A 159 10.15 3.36 -10.13
CA THR A 159 9.34 2.32 -10.78
C THR A 159 8.23 2.85 -11.70
N ASN A 160 7.87 4.12 -11.60
CA ASN A 160 6.68 4.69 -12.25
C ASN A 160 6.73 6.21 -12.57
N GLY A 161 7.84 6.91 -12.30
CA GLY A 161 7.94 8.35 -12.51
C GLY A 161 7.09 9.23 -11.59
N LEU A 162 6.64 8.73 -10.43
CA LEU A 162 5.86 9.45 -9.41
C LEU A 162 6.58 9.44 -8.05
N THR A 163 6.22 10.35 -7.14
CA THR A 163 6.72 10.39 -5.74
C THR A 163 6.76 9.01 -5.08
N ILE A 164 5.68 8.25 -5.25
CA ILE A 164 5.48 6.91 -4.68
C ILE A 164 6.43 5.83 -5.23
N GLY A 165 6.96 5.98 -6.45
CA GLY A 165 7.90 5.02 -7.03
C GLY A 165 9.38 5.30 -6.75
N GLU A 166 9.74 6.58 -6.57
CA GLU A 166 10.98 7.10 -5.95
C GLU A 166 10.94 8.64 -5.88
N ALA A 167 10.67 9.25 -7.05
CA ALA A 167 10.60 10.69 -7.28
C ALA A 167 9.94 10.95 -8.65
N SER A 168 9.51 12.18 -8.89
CA SER A 168 8.82 12.57 -10.12
C SER A 168 9.74 12.47 -11.34
N GLY A 169 9.29 11.77 -12.38
CA GLY A 169 10.08 11.51 -13.58
C GLY A 169 11.17 10.44 -13.46
N HIS A 170 11.35 9.78 -12.30
CA HIS A 170 12.33 8.70 -12.14
C HIS A 170 11.82 7.36 -12.68
N TRP A 171 12.53 6.84 -13.70
CA TRP A 171 12.26 5.58 -14.41
C TRP A 171 13.50 4.66 -14.53
N GLY A 172 14.61 5.04 -13.88
CA GLY A 172 15.90 4.37 -13.94
C GLY A 172 15.98 3.00 -13.27
N TRP A 173 14.88 2.48 -12.69
CA TRP A 173 14.80 1.09 -12.22
C TRP A 173 14.75 0.07 -13.37
N TYR A 174 14.16 0.42 -14.51
CA TYR A 174 13.96 -0.51 -15.63
C TYR A 174 15.27 -0.80 -16.37
N TYR A 175 15.55 -2.08 -16.61
CA TYR A 175 16.74 -2.59 -17.33
C TYR A 175 18.10 -2.19 -16.70
N ASN A 176 18.11 -1.74 -15.44
CA ASN A 176 19.29 -1.30 -14.72
C ASN A 176 19.70 -2.35 -13.66
N GLU A 177 20.72 -3.15 -13.95
CA GLU A 177 21.18 -4.22 -13.06
C GLU A 177 21.65 -3.70 -11.68
N THR A 178 22.15 -2.46 -11.59
CA THR A 178 22.54 -1.85 -10.31
C THR A 178 21.31 -1.52 -9.46
N ALA A 179 20.27 -0.94 -10.06
CA ALA A 179 18.98 -0.72 -9.39
C ALA A 179 18.31 -2.04 -8.97
N PHE A 180 18.46 -3.10 -9.78
CA PHE A 180 17.98 -4.43 -9.47
C PHE A 180 18.68 -5.03 -8.24
N ASP A 181 20.02 -5.03 -8.20
CA ASP A 181 20.76 -5.59 -7.07
C ASP A 181 20.57 -4.76 -5.78
N TYR A 182 20.34 -3.44 -5.87
CA TYR A 182 19.86 -2.66 -4.72
C TYR A 182 18.43 -3.03 -4.31
N SER A 183 17.51 -3.27 -5.26
CA SER A 183 16.15 -3.74 -4.94
C SER A 183 16.16 -5.09 -4.21
N MET A 184 17.06 -6.00 -4.58
CA MET A 184 17.23 -7.27 -3.85
C MET A 184 17.82 -7.08 -2.44
N GLN A 185 18.70 -6.08 -2.24
CA GLN A 185 19.20 -5.73 -0.91
C GLN A 185 18.13 -5.12 0.00
N VAL A 186 17.18 -4.35 -0.56
CA VAL A 186 15.97 -3.92 0.17
C VAL A 186 15.21 -5.15 0.66
N ILE A 187 14.89 -6.08 -0.24
CA ILE A 187 14.11 -7.28 0.10
C ILE A 187 14.83 -8.14 1.15
N ASP A 188 16.15 -8.29 1.08
CA ASP A 188 16.92 -8.97 2.13
C ASP A 188 16.82 -8.31 3.51
N ALA A 189 16.70 -6.98 3.57
CA ALA A 189 16.46 -6.25 4.81
C ALA A 189 15.02 -6.44 5.32
N VAL A 190 14.00 -6.43 4.45
CA VAL A 190 12.60 -6.72 4.84
C VAL A 190 12.44 -8.16 5.33
N ILE A 191 13.06 -9.13 4.63
CA ILE A 191 13.09 -10.54 5.04
C ILE A 191 13.76 -10.68 6.41
N SER A 192 14.91 -10.04 6.62
CA SER A 192 15.62 -10.03 7.91
C SER A 192 14.76 -9.44 9.04
N PHE A 193 13.96 -8.40 8.74
CA PHE A 193 13.06 -7.74 9.69
C PHE A 193 11.84 -8.60 10.06
N VAL A 194 11.23 -9.29 9.09
CA VAL A 194 10.06 -10.16 9.31
C VAL A 194 10.44 -11.48 10.00
N GLN A 195 11.61 -12.05 9.69
CA GLN A 195 12.02 -13.38 10.16
C GLN A 195 12.92 -13.36 11.40
N THR A 196 13.76 -12.32 11.55
CA THR A 196 14.81 -12.25 12.58
C THR A 196 15.80 -13.44 12.61
N GLN A 197 16.42 -13.81 11.46
CA GLN A 197 17.87 -14.16 11.30
C GLN A 197 18.22 -14.65 9.85
N ALA A 198 19.46 -14.37 9.38
CA ALA A 198 20.17 -14.92 8.20
C ALA A 198 19.89 -14.39 6.74
N ARG A 199 20.81 -14.72 5.80
CA ARG A 199 20.97 -14.31 4.36
C ARG A 199 21.64 -15.49 3.57
N PRO A 200 21.77 -15.58 2.21
CA PRO A 200 21.36 -14.75 1.04
C PRO A 200 20.43 -15.54 0.04
N ASN A 201 20.46 -15.70 -1.32
CA ASN A 201 21.37 -15.41 -2.48
C ASN A 201 20.63 -15.13 -3.85
N HIS A 202 21.34 -14.78 -4.95
CA HIS A 202 20.83 -14.03 -6.15
C HIS A 202 20.23 -14.83 -7.36
N ARG A 203 19.48 -14.10 -8.23
CA ARG A 203 18.94 -14.40 -9.62
C ARG A 203 17.58 -15.16 -9.65
N GLY A 204 16.72 -15.16 -10.70
CA GLY A 204 16.61 -14.45 -12.01
C GLY A 204 15.89 -15.34 -13.09
N ALA A 205 15.13 -14.95 -14.13
CA ALA A 205 14.80 -13.66 -14.82
C ALA A 205 13.30 -13.63 -15.33
N THR A 206 12.67 -12.59 -15.94
CA THR A 206 13.08 -11.34 -16.68
C THR A 206 12.31 -10.06 -16.24
N TRP A 207 12.98 -8.91 -16.08
CA TRP A 207 12.61 -7.69 -15.29
C TRP A 207 11.51 -7.76 -14.21
N VAL A 208 10.24 -7.42 -14.47
CA VAL A 208 9.18 -7.53 -13.43
C VAL A 208 9.04 -8.98 -12.97
N LEU A 209 9.01 -9.91 -13.92
CA LEU A 209 9.00 -11.35 -13.67
C LEU A 209 10.34 -11.85 -13.09
N LYS A 210 11.48 -11.19 -13.38
CA LYS A 210 12.80 -11.45 -12.76
C LYS A 210 12.76 -11.12 -11.29
N TYR A 211 12.25 -9.94 -10.97
CA TYR A 211 12.14 -9.45 -9.61
C TYR A 211 11.21 -10.35 -8.81
N ILE A 212 9.96 -10.53 -9.22
CA ILE A 212 9.03 -11.32 -8.41
C ILE A 212 9.42 -12.81 -8.31
N ARG A 213 9.99 -13.43 -9.35
CA ARG A 213 10.54 -14.80 -9.22
C ARG A 213 11.73 -14.83 -8.26
N ALA A 214 12.70 -13.92 -8.40
CA ALA A 214 13.84 -13.86 -7.47
C ALA A 214 13.42 -13.54 -6.03
N VAL A 215 12.32 -12.79 -5.82
CA VAL A 215 11.72 -12.56 -4.50
C VAL A 215 11.03 -13.82 -3.98
N ILE A 216 10.24 -14.53 -4.80
CA ILE A 216 9.62 -15.82 -4.44
C ILE A 216 10.71 -16.85 -4.08
N ASP A 217 11.73 -17.00 -4.92
CA ASP A 217 12.84 -17.94 -4.71
C ASP A 217 13.66 -17.56 -3.47
N ARG A 218 13.89 -16.25 -3.22
CA ARG A 218 14.56 -15.77 -1.99
C ARG A 218 13.73 -16.04 -0.74
N VAL A 219 12.45 -15.68 -0.73
CA VAL A 219 11.57 -15.90 0.42
C VAL A 219 11.45 -17.40 0.69
N ALA A 220 11.24 -18.22 -0.34
CA ALA A 220 11.16 -19.68 -0.22
C ALA A 220 12.46 -20.34 0.28
N SER A 221 13.63 -19.79 -0.04
CA SER A 221 14.92 -20.32 0.42
C SER A 221 15.32 -19.93 1.85
N VAL A 222 14.62 -18.96 2.48
CA VAL A 222 14.83 -18.64 3.91
C VAL A 222 13.63 -19.04 4.78
N ASN A 223 12.39 -18.81 4.34
CA ASN A 223 11.17 -19.34 4.98
C ASN A 223 9.98 -19.35 3.99
N PRO A 224 9.61 -20.51 3.40
CA PRO A 224 8.54 -20.61 2.40
C PRO A 224 7.13 -20.38 2.96
N ASN A 225 6.97 -20.29 4.27
CA ASN A 225 5.68 -20.03 4.90
C ASN A 225 5.28 -18.54 4.84
N ILE A 226 6.23 -17.62 4.58
CA ILE A 226 5.91 -16.20 4.35
C ILE A 226 5.26 -16.05 2.97
N PRO A 227 4.02 -15.53 2.88
CA PRO A 227 3.43 -15.16 1.60
C PRO A 227 4.15 -13.96 0.98
N VAL A 228 4.43 -14.05 -0.31
CA VAL A 228 4.80 -12.88 -1.12
C VAL A 228 3.51 -12.25 -1.64
N MET A 229 3.34 -10.94 -1.46
CA MET A 229 2.28 -10.18 -2.12
C MET A 229 2.87 -9.44 -3.33
N PHE A 230 2.32 -9.71 -4.51
CA PHE A 230 2.77 -9.16 -5.79
C PHE A 230 1.76 -8.14 -6.33
N GLN A 231 2.15 -6.87 -6.34
CA GLN A 231 1.42 -5.84 -7.06
C GLN A 231 1.75 -5.97 -8.56
N GLY A 232 0.76 -6.40 -9.35
CA GLY A 232 0.93 -6.80 -10.75
C GLY A 232 0.98 -5.64 -11.77
N SER A 233 1.29 -4.43 -11.33
CA SER A 233 0.88 -3.17 -11.98
C SER A 233 -0.63 -3.19 -12.26
N PHE A 234 -1.10 -2.53 -13.32
CA PHE A 234 -2.51 -2.60 -13.75
C PHE A 234 -2.86 -3.84 -14.59
N LYS A 235 -2.08 -4.93 -14.49
CA LYS A 235 -2.39 -6.21 -15.13
C LYS A 235 -2.99 -7.16 -14.08
N PRO A 236 -4.18 -7.73 -14.31
CA PRO A 236 -4.83 -8.60 -13.35
C PRO A 236 -4.12 -9.95 -13.27
N GLU A 237 -4.44 -10.74 -12.24
CA GLU A 237 -3.80 -12.02 -11.93
C GLU A 237 -3.67 -12.94 -13.16
N GLN A 238 -4.72 -13.09 -13.97
CA GLN A 238 -4.71 -13.97 -15.15
C GLN A 238 -3.74 -13.58 -16.28
N TYR A 239 -3.15 -12.38 -16.24
CA TYR A 239 -2.05 -11.99 -17.15
C TYR A 239 -0.71 -12.61 -16.73
N TRP A 240 -0.51 -12.76 -15.42
CA TRP A 240 0.73 -13.23 -14.80
C TRP A 240 0.65 -14.71 -14.37
N SER A 241 -0.55 -15.21 -14.06
CA SER A 241 -0.82 -16.53 -13.45
C SER A 241 -0.07 -17.66 -14.15
N SER A 242 -0.20 -17.76 -15.48
CA SER A 242 0.45 -18.75 -16.35
C SER A 242 1.98 -18.71 -16.32
N GLN A 243 2.58 -17.58 -15.94
CA GLN A 243 4.02 -17.33 -15.94
C GLN A 243 4.69 -17.67 -14.60
N LEU A 244 3.92 -18.03 -13.57
CA LEU A 244 4.37 -18.21 -12.19
C LEU A 244 4.24 -19.67 -11.71
N PRO A 245 5.14 -20.17 -10.83
CA PRO A 245 5.09 -21.53 -10.33
C PRO A 245 3.79 -21.79 -9.55
N ALA A 246 3.05 -22.86 -9.88
CA ALA A 246 1.73 -23.13 -9.28
C ALA A 246 1.77 -23.46 -7.77
N GLY A 247 2.95 -23.78 -7.22
CA GLY A 247 3.17 -23.99 -5.78
C GLY A 247 3.78 -22.79 -5.06
N ALA A 248 3.84 -21.60 -5.68
CA ALA A 248 4.34 -20.40 -5.02
C ALA A 248 3.37 -19.90 -3.94
N ASN A 249 3.88 -19.61 -2.74
CA ASN A 249 3.12 -18.95 -1.66
C ASN A 249 2.94 -17.46 -2.00
N LEU A 250 1.96 -17.18 -2.85
CA LEU A 250 1.79 -15.91 -3.55
C LEU A 250 0.34 -15.43 -3.45
N VAL A 251 0.16 -14.13 -3.22
CA VAL A 251 -1.11 -13.41 -3.33
C VAL A 251 -0.93 -12.20 -4.25
N PHE A 252 -1.92 -11.91 -5.09
CA PHE A 252 -1.90 -10.73 -5.95
C PHE A 252 -2.49 -9.51 -5.24
N ASP A 253 -1.80 -8.39 -5.29
CA ASP A 253 -2.36 -7.07 -4.96
C ASP A 253 -2.91 -6.42 -6.24
N VAL A 254 -4.18 -6.00 -6.19
CA VAL A 254 -4.84 -5.24 -7.26
C VAL A 254 -5.35 -3.90 -6.74
N HIS A 255 -4.96 -2.81 -7.39
CA HIS A 255 -5.39 -1.46 -7.02
C HIS A 255 -6.62 -1.03 -7.84
N THR A 256 -7.59 -0.36 -7.21
CA THR A 256 -8.84 0.03 -7.88
C THR A 256 -9.35 1.41 -7.44
N TYR A 257 -9.26 2.37 -8.35
CA TYR A 257 -9.69 3.75 -8.12
C TYR A 257 -10.71 4.24 -9.16
N TYR A 258 -11.40 5.34 -8.83
CA TYR A 258 -12.52 5.90 -9.62
C TYR A 258 -12.43 7.40 -9.87
N PHE A 259 -11.45 8.10 -9.31
CA PHE A 259 -11.31 9.56 -9.38
C PHE A 259 -10.93 10.09 -10.77
N GLU A 260 -10.45 9.24 -11.68
CA GLU A 260 -10.14 9.54 -13.09
C GLU A 260 -11.10 8.88 -14.10
N ARG A 261 -12.07 8.09 -13.63
CA ARG A 261 -12.98 7.30 -14.50
C ARG A 261 -14.34 7.99 -14.59
N ASN A 262 -15.02 7.88 -15.75
CA ASN A 262 -16.36 8.43 -15.95
C ASN A 262 -17.42 7.69 -15.11
N VAL A 263 -17.45 8.01 -13.83
CA VAL A 263 -18.19 7.37 -12.73
C VAL A 263 -18.66 8.49 -11.80
N THR A 264 -19.84 8.32 -11.19
CA THR A 264 -20.35 9.22 -10.15
C THR A 264 -20.49 8.50 -8.83
N SER A 265 -20.60 9.24 -7.71
CA SER A 265 -20.95 8.61 -6.43
C SER A 265 -22.25 7.82 -6.49
N GLU A 266 -23.17 8.11 -7.42
CA GLU A 266 -24.38 7.32 -7.60
C GLU A 266 -24.10 6.00 -8.34
N THR A 267 -23.33 6.00 -9.44
CA THR A 267 -23.03 4.76 -10.20
C THR A 267 -21.95 3.88 -9.59
N LEU A 268 -21.15 4.41 -8.65
CA LEU A 268 -19.96 3.76 -8.08
C LEU A 268 -20.16 2.30 -7.62
N PRO A 269 -21.25 1.90 -6.91
CA PRO A 269 -21.47 0.51 -6.54
C PRO A 269 -21.45 -0.47 -7.73
N THR A 270 -22.04 -0.10 -8.87
CA THR A 270 -22.04 -0.93 -10.08
C THR A 270 -20.61 -1.18 -10.59
N HIS A 271 -19.74 -0.17 -10.51
CA HIS A 271 -18.34 -0.31 -10.91
C HIS A 271 -17.52 -1.09 -9.88
N LEU A 272 -17.75 -0.91 -8.58
CA LEU A 272 -17.13 -1.70 -7.50
C LEU A 272 -17.40 -3.20 -7.68
N TYR A 273 -18.66 -3.60 -7.88
CA TYR A 273 -19.03 -5.01 -8.09
C TYR A 273 -18.56 -5.58 -9.43
N ALA A 274 -18.37 -4.74 -10.47
CA ALA A 274 -17.83 -5.16 -11.75
C ALA A 274 -16.31 -5.33 -11.73
N ASP A 275 -15.57 -4.40 -11.12
CA ASP A 275 -14.13 -4.45 -10.98
C ASP A 275 -13.71 -5.59 -10.04
N ALA A 276 -14.35 -5.72 -8.88
CA ALA A 276 -14.04 -6.80 -7.92
C ALA A 276 -14.22 -8.19 -8.54
N ARG A 277 -15.24 -8.39 -9.39
CA ARG A 277 -15.47 -9.66 -10.11
C ARG A 277 -14.46 -9.89 -11.24
N SER A 278 -14.09 -8.85 -11.99
CA SER A 278 -13.22 -8.98 -13.18
C SER A 278 -11.72 -8.98 -12.86
N LYS A 279 -11.33 -8.46 -11.69
CA LYS A 279 -9.96 -8.49 -11.16
C LYS A 279 -9.67 -9.70 -10.25
N ALA A 280 -10.67 -10.54 -9.95
CA ALA A 280 -10.53 -11.71 -9.08
C ALA A 280 -9.59 -12.82 -9.62
N GLY A 281 -9.09 -12.69 -10.86
CA GLY A 281 -8.16 -13.63 -11.48
C GLY A 281 -8.84 -14.74 -12.29
N ASP A 282 -8.03 -15.71 -12.73
CA ASP A 282 -8.51 -17.01 -13.20
C ASP A 282 -8.70 -18.02 -12.04
N GLY A 283 -8.24 -17.66 -10.85
CA GLY A 283 -8.36 -18.44 -9.62
C GLY A 283 -7.15 -19.32 -9.29
N LYS A 284 -6.08 -19.29 -10.10
CA LYS A 284 -4.82 -19.98 -9.80
C LYS A 284 -4.13 -19.41 -8.55
N PHE A 285 -4.14 -18.09 -8.38
CA PHE A 285 -3.66 -17.43 -7.16
C PHE A 285 -4.75 -16.59 -6.48
N PRO A 286 -4.73 -16.46 -5.14
CA PRO A 286 -5.63 -15.56 -4.44
C PRO A 286 -5.32 -14.09 -4.78
N VAL A 287 -6.38 -13.27 -4.80
CA VAL A 287 -6.31 -11.82 -5.06
C VAL A 287 -6.78 -11.06 -3.82
N PHE A 288 -6.11 -9.96 -3.48
CA PHE A 288 -6.47 -9.01 -2.44
C PHE A 288 -6.48 -7.59 -3.04
N THR A 289 -7.44 -6.75 -2.66
CA THR A 289 -7.49 -5.36 -3.15
C THR A 289 -6.74 -4.45 -2.18
N GLY A 290 -5.41 -4.39 -2.27
CA GLY A 290 -4.56 -3.67 -1.31
C GLY A 290 -4.73 -2.15 -1.33
N GLU A 291 -5.32 -1.58 -2.39
CA GLU A 291 -5.66 -0.16 -2.47
C GLU A 291 -6.98 0.12 -3.21
N TRP A 292 -7.82 0.95 -2.60
CA TRP A 292 -8.98 1.58 -3.23
C TRP A 292 -9.51 2.75 -2.38
N SER A 293 -10.31 3.63 -2.99
CA SER A 293 -11.06 4.70 -2.31
C SER A 293 -12.39 5.00 -3.02
N ILE A 294 -13.25 5.83 -2.42
CA ILE A 294 -14.59 6.14 -2.95
C ILE A 294 -14.69 7.47 -3.72
N GLN A 295 -13.60 8.23 -3.89
CA GLN A 295 -13.66 9.43 -4.75
C GLN A 295 -13.92 9.03 -6.21
N THR A 296 -14.90 9.68 -6.83
CA THR A 296 -15.26 9.56 -8.24
C THR A 296 -14.84 10.80 -9.04
N LEU A 297 -14.70 10.69 -10.37
CA LEU A 297 -14.33 11.85 -11.21
C LEU A 297 -15.41 12.93 -11.20
N TYR A 298 -16.69 12.54 -11.08
CA TYR A 298 -17.83 13.46 -11.13
C TYR A 298 -18.80 13.25 -9.97
N GLN A 299 -19.53 14.31 -9.61
CA GLN A 299 -20.71 14.27 -8.73
C GLN A 299 -20.46 13.47 -7.41
N ASN A 300 -19.38 13.80 -6.72
CA ASN A 300 -19.12 13.29 -5.37
C ASN A 300 -20.19 13.81 -4.40
N SER A 301 -20.75 12.92 -3.58
CA SER A 301 -21.90 13.20 -2.71
C SER A 301 -21.66 12.68 -1.29
N PHE A 302 -21.83 13.56 -0.29
CA PHE A 302 -21.65 13.21 1.12
C PHE A 302 -22.63 12.13 1.58
N ALA A 303 -23.88 12.20 1.11
CA ALA A 303 -24.97 11.30 1.49
C ALA A 303 -24.82 9.86 0.95
N LEU A 304 -23.89 9.64 0.02
CA LEU A 304 -23.64 8.32 -0.58
C LEU A 304 -22.37 7.64 -0.03
N ARG A 305 -21.61 8.29 0.86
CA ARG A 305 -20.31 7.79 1.33
C ARG A 305 -20.41 6.46 2.07
N GLU A 306 -21.28 6.39 3.09
CA GLU A 306 -21.57 5.18 3.87
C GLU A 306 -21.98 4.00 2.97
N ARG A 307 -22.92 4.25 2.05
CA ARG A 307 -23.39 3.28 1.04
C ARG A 307 -22.23 2.78 0.18
N ASN A 308 -21.40 3.70 -0.32
CA ASN A 308 -20.34 3.38 -1.28
C ASN A 308 -19.13 2.68 -0.65
N VAL A 309 -18.76 3.04 0.59
CA VAL A 309 -17.68 2.34 1.31
C VAL A 309 -18.13 0.94 1.72
N ASN A 310 -19.36 0.75 2.21
CA ASN A 310 -19.88 -0.60 2.47
C ASN A 310 -20.00 -1.43 1.18
N ALA A 311 -20.54 -0.86 0.09
CA ALA A 311 -20.63 -1.56 -1.19
C ALA A 311 -19.26 -2.02 -1.74
N GLY A 312 -18.19 -1.27 -1.48
CA GLY A 312 -16.83 -1.67 -1.88
C GLY A 312 -16.27 -2.79 -1.01
N LEU A 313 -16.39 -2.67 0.31
CA LEU A 313 -16.03 -3.72 1.27
C LEU A 313 -16.77 -5.04 0.96
N ASP A 314 -18.08 -4.98 0.72
CA ASP A 314 -18.91 -6.13 0.35
C ASP A 314 -18.56 -6.69 -1.03
N ALA A 315 -18.29 -5.85 -2.04
CA ALA A 315 -17.89 -6.32 -3.38
C ALA A 315 -16.56 -7.07 -3.33
N MET A 316 -15.56 -6.52 -2.63
CA MET A 316 -14.22 -7.08 -2.56
C MET A 316 -14.21 -8.33 -1.68
N TYR A 317 -14.81 -8.30 -0.49
CA TYR A 317 -14.93 -9.49 0.35
C TYR A 317 -15.77 -10.61 -0.30
N LYS A 318 -16.67 -10.29 -1.24
CA LYS A 318 -17.43 -11.28 -2.02
C LYS A 318 -16.63 -11.97 -3.13
N TYR A 319 -15.77 -11.24 -3.85
CA TYR A 319 -15.09 -11.76 -5.05
C TYR A 319 -13.58 -12.01 -4.92
N SER A 320 -12.94 -11.44 -3.90
CA SER A 320 -11.51 -11.58 -3.60
C SER A 320 -11.32 -11.98 -2.13
N GLN A 321 -10.08 -11.90 -1.61
CA GLN A 321 -9.79 -12.08 -0.17
C GLN A 321 -10.08 -10.83 0.68
N GLY A 322 -10.79 -9.85 0.14
CA GLY A 322 -11.09 -8.58 0.80
C GLY A 322 -10.16 -7.45 0.35
N SER A 323 -9.95 -6.45 1.21
CA SER A 323 -9.32 -5.19 0.79
C SER A 323 -8.59 -4.41 1.89
N CYS A 324 -7.70 -3.50 1.48
CA CYS A 324 -7.22 -2.39 2.29
C CYS A 324 -7.64 -1.05 1.68
N TYR A 325 -8.31 -0.23 2.48
CA TYR A 325 -8.73 1.12 2.07
C TYR A 325 -7.53 2.09 2.02
N TRP A 326 -7.48 3.01 1.05
CA TRP A 326 -6.53 4.14 1.06
C TRP A 326 -7.27 5.40 1.56
N THR A 327 -6.96 5.94 2.74
CA THR A 327 -5.95 5.55 3.74
C THR A 327 -6.48 5.83 5.16
N ALA A 328 -5.79 5.40 6.22
CA ALA A 328 -6.24 5.52 7.60
C ALA A 328 -6.57 6.96 7.98
N LYS A 329 -5.61 7.88 7.80
CA LYS A 329 -5.79 9.32 8.03
C LYS A 329 -5.41 10.11 6.79
N PHE A 330 -6.22 11.14 6.50
CA PHE A 330 -6.07 12.03 5.36
C PHE A 330 -6.65 13.40 5.72
N SER A 331 -5.85 14.45 5.61
CA SER A 331 -6.20 15.86 5.91
C SER A 331 -6.11 16.77 4.67
N GLY A 332 -5.88 16.20 3.48
CA GLY A 332 -5.80 16.94 2.23
C GLY A 332 -7.06 17.70 1.86
N ASN A 333 -6.90 18.99 1.56
CA ASN A 333 -7.98 19.96 1.41
C ASN A 333 -8.39 20.25 -0.05
N ALA A 334 -7.79 19.55 -1.03
CA ALA A 334 -8.14 19.73 -2.44
C ALA A 334 -9.62 19.40 -2.69
N THR A 335 -10.32 20.28 -3.41
CA THR A 335 -11.76 20.13 -3.71
C THR A 335 -12.01 19.01 -4.73
N VAL A 336 -13.02 18.17 -4.49
CA VAL A 336 -13.47 17.16 -5.45
C VAL A 336 -14.60 17.69 -6.34
N ASN A 337 -14.84 17.08 -7.50
CA ASN A 337 -15.99 17.44 -8.34
C ASN A 337 -17.29 17.02 -7.65
N GLY A 338 -18.08 17.96 -7.15
CA GLY A 338 -19.29 17.71 -6.38
C GLY A 338 -19.22 18.38 -5.01
N GLN A 339 -19.39 17.61 -3.94
CA GLN A 339 -19.39 18.09 -2.56
C GLN A 339 -18.06 17.80 -1.86
N GLY A 340 -17.45 18.79 -1.22
CA GLY A 340 -16.35 18.62 -0.27
C GLY A 340 -14.93 18.52 -0.85
N THR A 341 -14.05 17.91 -0.06
CA THR A 341 -12.60 17.82 -0.25
C THR A 341 -12.14 16.36 -0.33
N GLN A 342 -10.87 16.11 -0.65
CA GLN A 342 -10.34 14.74 -0.64
C GLN A 342 -10.41 14.10 0.76
N ALA A 343 -10.20 14.83 1.85
CA ALA A 343 -10.37 14.31 3.21
C ALA A 343 -11.77 13.68 3.45
N ASP A 344 -12.82 14.18 2.79
CA ASP A 344 -14.19 13.65 2.90
C ASP A 344 -14.40 12.27 2.25
N TYR A 345 -13.47 11.79 1.41
CA TYR A 345 -13.60 10.56 0.61
C TYR A 345 -12.38 9.63 0.65
N TRP A 346 -11.31 10.02 1.37
CA TRP A 346 -10.05 9.26 1.48
C TRP A 346 -9.59 9.02 2.93
N ASN A 347 -10.26 9.59 3.93
CA ASN A 347 -9.96 9.37 5.34
C ASN A 347 -10.82 8.23 5.90
N PHE A 348 -10.21 7.08 6.21
CA PHE A 348 -10.96 5.94 6.76
C PHE A 348 -11.37 6.16 8.21
N GLU A 349 -10.54 6.80 9.04
CA GLU A 349 -10.91 7.16 10.41
C GLU A 349 -12.12 8.11 10.46
N TYR A 350 -12.30 8.99 9.47
CA TYR A 350 -13.51 9.80 9.36
C TYR A 350 -14.77 8.92 9.24
N PHE A 351 -14.73 7.83 8.46
CA PHE A 351 -15.86 6.90 8.35
C PHE A 351 -16.09 6.11 9.64
N VAL A 352 -15.03 5.80 10.40
CA VAL A 352 -15.12 5.20 11.74
C VAL A 352 -15.78 6.17 12.73
N ASP A 353 -15.31 7.41 12.81
CA ASP A 353 -15.80 8.44 13.74
C ASP A 353 -17.26 8.85 13.43
N HIS A 354 -17.76 8.60 12.21
CA HIS A 354 -19.16 8.79 11.81
C HIS A 354 -20.01 7.50 11.89
N GLY A 355 -19.44 6.37 12.33
CA GLY A 355 -20.17 5.11 12.48
C GLY A 355 -20.54 4.40 11.17
N TYR A 356 -19.96 4.79 10.03
CA TYR A 356 -20.25 4.20 8.72
C TYR A 356 -19.64 2.81 8.51
N ILE A 357 -18.75 2.37 9.41
CA ILE A 357 -17.96 1.15 9.29
C ILE A 357 -18.22 0.23 10.47
N ASP A 358 -18.75 -0.95 10.17
CA ASP A 358 -18.59 -2.16 10.98
C ASP A 358 -18.05 -3.26 10.06
N LEU A 359 -16.85 -3.75 10.37
CA LEU A 359 -16.23 -4.89 9.69
C LEU A 359 -16.47 -6.21 10.45
N THR A 360 -16.94 -6.17 11.69
CA THR A 360 -17.17 -7.38 12.49
C THR A 360 -18.24 -8.28 11.88
N ARG A 361 -19.16 -7.71 11.09
CA ARG A 361 -20.10 -8.40 10.20
C ARG A 361 -19.47 -9.33 9.15
N PHE A 362 -18.17 -9.21 8.87
CA PHE A 362 -17.44 -10.13 7.98
C PHE A 362 -16.83 -11.32 8.74
N HIS A 363 -16.68 -11.25 10.06
CA HIS A 363 -16.06 -12.30 10.88
C HIS A 363 -17.03 -13.47 11.18
N THR A 364 -18.33 -13.31 10.93
CA THR A 364 -19.38 -14.26 11.30
C THR A 364 -19.59 -15.40 10.30
N THR A 365 -18.50 -16.00 9.79
CA THR A 365 -18.50 -17.33 9.16
C THR A 365 -17.21 -18.08 9.51
N LYS A 366 -17.29 -18.92 10.54
CA LYS A 366 -16.39 -20.07 10.80
C LYS A 366 -17.26 -21.24 11.27
#